data_AF-A0A0J9W6H5-F1
#
_entry.id   AF-A0A0J9W6H5-F1
#
_cell.length_a   1.000
_cell.length_b   1.000
_cell.length_c   1.000
_cell.angle_alpha   90.00
_cell.angle_beta   90.00
_cell.angle_gamma   90.00
#
_symmetry.space_group_name_H-M   'P 1'
#
loop_
_entity.id
_entity.type
_entity.pdbx_description
1 polymer ?
#
loop_
_entity_poly.entity_id
_entity_poly.type
_entity_poly.pdbx_seq_one_letter_code
_entity_poly.pdbx_strand_id
1 'polypeptide(L)'
;MALQLYRIFLKTYFDTLTDDHICMNYVDDSKNIILEKSAKLTELYDTINNNKKAFDCACARKCYDLYIKYVEECHNDYDYDYCSELQSFKHKHDNNMKSIETCDGAEKILPSAIKHDLHVIVIIPMIILTILSFLVFVLYKVKLFG
;
A
#
# COMPACT_ATOMS: atom_id res chain seq x y z
N MET A 1 5.04 -21.08 9.45
CA MET A 1 6.18 -21.06 10.40
C MET A 1 6.90 -19.70 10.38
N ALA A 2 7.24 -19.15 9.21
CA ALA A 2 7.88 -17.82 9.10
C ALA A 2 7.04 -16.66 9.69
N LEU A 3 5.72 -16.62 9.44
CA LEU A 3 4.81 -15.62 10.03
C LEU A 3 4.85 -15.60 11.56
N GLN A 4 4.81 -16.77 12.19
CA GLN A 4 4.81 -16.89 13.65
C GLN A 4 6.13 -16.38 14.24
N LEU A 5 7.25 -16.70 13.58
CA LEU A 5 8.57 -16.20 13.97
C LEU A 5 8.68 -14.69 13.78
N TYR A 6 8.19 -14.16 12.66
CA TYR A 6 8.19 -12.71 12.40
C TYR A 6 7.35 -11.95 13.42
N ARG A 7 6.16 -12.46 13.78
CA ARG A 7 5.32 -11.89 14.85
C ARG A 7 6.01 -11.93 16.21
N ILE A 8 6.67 -13.04 16.55
CA ILE A 8 7.45 -13.15 17.80
C ILE A 8 8.58 -12.11 17.80
N PHE A 9 9.33 -12.00 16.71
CA PHE A 9 10.44 -11.06 16.59
C PHE A 9 9.99 -9.60 16.72
N LEU A 10 8.95 -9.20 15.98
CA LEU A 10 8.38 -7.86 16.10
C LEU A 10 7.86 -7.58 17.51
N LYS A 11 7.11 -8.53 18.09
CA LYS A 11 6.60 -8.38 19.46
C LYS A 11 7.74 -8.15 20.45
N THR A 12 8.78 -8.98 20.41
CA THR A 12 9.95 -8.85 21.29
C THR A 12 10.69 -7.52 21.06
N TYR A 13 10.88 -7.11 19.81
CA TYR A 13 11.52 -5.83 19.47
C TYR A 13 10.76 -4.64 20.09
N PHE A 14 9.43 -4.60 19.94
CA PHE A 14 8.63 -3.54 20.52
C PHE A 14 8.52 -3.64 22.05
N ASP A 15 8.50 -4.83 22.64
CA ASP A 15 8.53 -5.03 24.09
C ASP A 15 9.87 -4.54 24.71
N THR A 16 10.95 -4.46 23.93
CA THR A 16 12.25 -3.91 24.39
C THR A 16 12.40 -2.40 24.23
N LEU A 17 11.50 -1.73 23.50
CA LEU A 17 11.53 -0.27 23.27
C LEU A 17 10.82 0.54 24.39
N THR A 18 10.26 -0.14 25.39
CA THR A 18 9.56 0.47 26.52
C THR A 18 10.56 1.08 27.51
N ASP A 19 11.07 2.26 27.20
CA ASP A 19 11.74 3.17 28.17
C ASP A 19 10.85 4.39 28.48
N ASP A 20 10.94 4.87 29.70
CA ASP A 20 9.83 5.34 30.57
C ASP A 20 9.37 6.80 30.37
N HIS A 21 9.25 7.27 29.12
CA HIS A 21 8.87 8.67 28.84
C HIS A 21 7.70 8.82 27.87
N ILE A 22 6.48 8.99 28.41
CA ILE A 22 5.27 9.67 27.87
C ILE A 22 4.72 9.20 26.49
N CYS A 23 5.45 8.40 25.71
CA CYS A 23 5.10 7.91 24.38
C CYS A 23 4.43 6.52 24.39
N MET A 24 4.20 5.89 25.56
CA MET A 24 3.72 4.50 25.62
C MET A 24 2.39 4.24 24.89
N ASN A 25 1.39 5.10 25.03
CA ASN A 25 0.09 4.86 24.40
C ASN A 25 0.17 4.97 22.86
N TYR A 26 0.92 5.97 22.36
CA TYR A 26 1.16 6.11 20.92
C TYR A 26 2.04 4.99 20.35
N VAL A 27 2.99 4.47 21.14
CA VAL A 27 3.85 3.34 20.76
C VAL A 27 3.06 2.03 20.75
N ASP A 28 2.14 1.82 21.69
CA ASP A 28 1.31 0.59 21.72
C ASP A 28 0.26 0.58 20.60
N ASP A 29 -0.42 1.71 20.36
CA ASP A 29 -1.37 1.83 19.25
C ASP A 29 -0.68 1.65 17.89
N SER A 30 0.47 2.31 17.68
CA SER A 30 1.25 2.14 16.44
C SER A 30 1.81 0.73 16.27
N LYS A 31 2.26 0.08 17.36
CA LYS A 31 2.68 -1.33 17.37
C LYS A 31 1.54 -2.25 16.94
N ASN A 32 0.35 -2.06 17.50
CA ASN A 32 -0.81 -2.89 17.17
C ASN A 32 -1.21 -2.72 15.70
N ILE A 33 -1.20 -1.48 15.19
CA ILE A 33 -1.48 -1.18 13.78
C ILE A 33 -0.47 -1.87 12.85
N ILE A 34 0.84 -1.79 13.15
CA ILE A 34 1.90 -2.43 12.35
C ILE A 34 1.76 -3.96 12.38
N LEU A 35 1.50 -4.54 13.55
CA LEU A 35 1.28 -5.99 13.70
C LEU A 35 0.03 -6.47 12.95
N GLU A 36 -1.04 -5.68 12.95
CA GLU A 36 -2.26 -6.00 12.22
C GLU A 36 -2.05 -5.94 10.70
N LYS A 37 -1.47 -4.85 10.19
CA LYS A 37 -1.18 -4.68 8.75
C LYS A 37 -0.24 -5.76 8.24
N SER A 38 0.83 -6.07 8.98
CA SER A 38 1.76 -7.15 8.63
C SER A 38 1.12 -8.55 8.68
N ALA A 39 0.22 -8.79 9.63
CA ALA A 39 -0.56 -10.02 9.70
C ALA A 39 -1.44 -10.21 8.46
N LYS A 40 -2.14 -9.17 8.02
CA LYS A 40 -3.00 -9.16 6.82
C LYS A 40 -2.20 -9.43 5.54
N LEU A 41 -1.07 -8.73 5.36
CA LEU A 41 -0.17 -8.97 4.22
C LEU A 41 0.33 -10.40 4.19
N THR A 42 0.72 -10.94 5.34
CA THR A 42 1.21 -12.31 5.38
C THR A 42 0.11 -13.32 5.07
N GLU A 43 -1.12 -13.10 5.52
CA GLU A 43 -2.25 -13.95 5.15
C GLU A 43 -2.48 -13.99 3.64
N LEU A 44 -2.41 -12.83 2.97
CA LEU A 44 -2.47 -12.72 1.50
C LEU A 44 -1.36 -13.55 0.84
N TYR A 45 -0.12 -13.35 1.26
CA TYR A 45 1.03 -14.03 0.68
C TYR A 45 1.06 -15.54 0.98
N ASP A 46 0.63 -15.96 2.17
CA ASP A 46 0.49 -17.38 2.51
C ASP A 46 -0.64 -18.02 1.69
N THR A 47 -1.72 -17.28 1.44
CA THR A 47 -2.84 -17.76 0.62
C THR A 47 -2.42 -17.99 -0.83
N ILE A 48 -1.66 -17.07 -1.44
CA ILE A 48 -1.19 -17.22 -2.82
C ILE A 48 -0.04 -18.24 -2.95
N ASN A 49 0.74 -18.45 -1.89
CA ASN A 49 1.89 -19.36 -1.87
C ASN A 49 1.58 -20.74 -1.28
N ASN A 50 0.30 -21.07 -1.03
CA ASN A 50 -0.07 -22.18 -0.17
C ASN A 50 0.47 -23.55 -0.64
N ASN A 51 1.62 -23.92 -0.04
CA ASN A 51 2.19 -25.26 0.10
C ASN A 51 2.08 -26.18 -1.13
N LYS A 52 2.76 -25.81 -2.23
CA LYS A 52 3.00 -26.67 -3.42
C LYS A 52 1.82 -26.91 -4.35
N LYS A 53 0.65 -26.29 -4.11
CA LYS A 53 -0.46 -26.32 -5.08
C LYS A 53 -0.27 -25.22 -6.13
N ALA A 54 -0.61 -25.54 -7.37
CA ALA A 54 -0.68 -24.54 -8.42
C ALA A 54 -1.73 -23.49 -8.06
N PHE A 55 -1.49 -22.24 -8.47
CA PHE A 55 -2.47 -21.17 -8.36
C PHE A 55 -3.72 -21.56 -9.16
N ASP A 56 -4.82 -21.80 -8.46
CA ASP A 56 -6.09 -22.27 -9.01
C ASP A 56 -7.23 -21.26 -8.74
N CYS A 57 -8.42 -21.52 -9.29
CA CYS A 57 -9.55 -20.60 -9.14
C CYS A 57 -10.02 -20.46 -7.68
N ALA A 58 -9.84 -21.48 -6.84
CA ALA A 58 -10.18 -21.38 -5.42
C ALA A 58 -9.23 -20.43 -4.68
N CYS A 59 -7.93 -20.51 -4.98
CA CYS A 59 -6.93 -19.58 -4.50
C CYS A 59 -7.22 -18.15 -5.00
N ALA A 60 -7.52 -18.00 -6.29
CA ALA A 60 -7.85 -16.73 -6.91
C ALA A 60 -9.02 -16.01 -6.23
N ARG A 61 -10.15 -16.71 -5.98
CA ARG A 61 -11.30 -16.16 -5.27
C ARG A 61 -10.94 -15.68 -3.87
N LYS A 62 -10.26 -16.52 -3.11
CA LYS A 62 -9.86 -16.16 -1.73
C LYS A 62 -8.90 -14.97 -1.71
N CYS A 63 -7.94 -14.94 -2.64
CA CYS A 63 -7.03 -13.81 -2.80
C CYS A 63 -7.79 -12.52 -3.16
N TYR A 64 -8.75 -12.60 -4.09
CA TYR A 64 -9.59 -11.47 -4.48
C TYR A 64 -10.37 -10.91 -3.28
N ASP A 65 -11.11 -11.76 -2.56
CA ASP A 65 -11.95 -11.34 -1.43
C ASP A 65 -11.12 -10.67 -0.32
N LEU A 66 -9.98 -11.26 0.05
CA LEU A 66 -9.07 -10.67 1.03
C LEU A 66 -8.48 -9.34 0.53
N TYR A 67 -8.07 -9.31 -0.73
CA TYR A 67 -7.44 -8.14 -1.32
C TYR A 67 -8.39 -6.94 -1.36
N ILE A 68 -9.62 -7.13 -1.82
CA ILE A 68 -10.62 -6.03 -1.90
C ILE A 68 -10.86 -5.42 -0.52
N LYS A 69 -11.00 -6.26 0.51
CA LYS A 69 -11.15 -5.78 1.89
C LYS A 69 -9.94 -4.95 2.34
N TYR A 70 -8.73 -5.44 2.09
CA TYR A 70 -7.50 -4.78 2.53
C TYR A 70 -7.20 -3.49 1.74
N VAL A 71 -7.60 -3.43 0.46
CA VAL A 71 -7.54 -2.19 -0.32
C VAL A 71 -8.55 -1.16 0.18
N GLU A 72 -9.76 -1.57 0.55
CA GLU A 72 -10.72 -0.66 1.16
C GLU A 72 -10.19 -0.07 2.47
N GLU A 73 -9.58 -0.90 3.33
CA GLU A 73 -8.92 -0.44 4.56
C GLU A 73 -7.76 0.52 4.27
N CYS A 74 -6.87 0.16 3.34
CA CYS A 74 -5.79 1.03 2.86
C CYS A 74 -6.32 2.36 2.31
N HIS A 75 -7.46 2.34 1.62
CA HIS A 75 -8.07 3.57 1.14
C HIS A 75 -8.65 4.41 2.29
N ASN A 76 -9.24 3.79 3.31
CA ASN A 76 -9.84 4.53 4.42
C ASN A 76 -8.78 5.13 5.38
N ASP A 77 -7.72 4.38 5.67
CA ASP A 77 -6.58 4.80 6.49
C ASP A 77 -5.28 4.62 5.69
N TYR A 78 -4.94 5.67 4.93
CA TYR A 78 -3.87 5.58 3.93
C TYR A 78 -2.48 5.52 4.58
N ASP A 79 -1.93 4.32 4.58
CA ASP A 79 -0.57 4.00 4.98
C ASP A 79 0.21 3.60 3.73
N TYR A 80 1.13 4.46 3.31
CA TYR A 80 1.84 4.30 2.05
C TYR A 80 2.57 2.95 1.96
N ASP A 81 3.23 2.52 3.03
CA ASP A 81 4.01 1.29 3.04
C ASP A 81 3.09 0.07 2.91
N TYR A 82 2.00 0.05 3.67
CA TYR A 82 0.99 -1.01 3.60
C TYR A 82 0.30 -1.06 2.23
N CYS A 83 -0.14 0.09 1.72
CA CYS A 83 -0.80 0.22 0.42
C CYS A 83 0.14 -0.13 -0.74
N SER A 84 1.40 0.25 -0.66
CA SER A 84 2.43 -0.11 -1.65
C SER A 84 2.68 -1.61 -1.66
N GLU A 85 2.67 -2.29 -0.52
CA GLU A 85 2.83 -3.73 -0.48
C GLU A 85 1.59 -4.47 -1.03
N LEU A 86 0.38 -3.94 -0.82
CA LEU A 86 -0.82 -4.41 -1.51
C LEU A 86 -0.71 -4.19 -3.03
N GLN A 87 -0.14 -3.08 -3.48
CA GLN A 87 0.10 -2.85 -4.91
C GLN A 87 1.07 -3.89 -5.49
N SER A 88 2.15 -4.22 -4.79
CA SER A 88 3.07 -5.31 -5.14
C SER A 88 2.35 -6.66 -5.22
N PHE A 89 1.49 -6.97 -4.24
CA PHE A 89 0.69 -8.18 -4.26
C PHE A 89 -0.22 -8.25 -5.49
N LYS A 90 -0.88 -7.15 -5.86
CA LYS A 90 -1.70 -7.07 -7.07
C LYS A 90 -0.93 -7.50 -8.32
N HIS A 91 0.29 -6.99 -8.51
CA HIS A 91 1.11 -7.38 -9.66
C HIS A 91 1.37 -8.89 -9.70
N LYS A 92 1.61 -9.50 -8.54
CA LYS A 92 1.81 -10.96 -8.43
C LYS A 92 0.53 -11.73 -8.76
N HIS A 93 -0.60 -11.32 -8.20
CA HIS A 93 -1.89 -11.93 -8.45
C HIS A 93 -2.29 -11.86 -9.94
N ASP A 94 -2.23 -10.66 -10.52
CA ASP A 94 -2.59 -10.43 -11.93
C ASP A 94 -1.69 -11.25 -12.87
N ASN A 95 -0.41 -11.38 -12.53
CA ASN A 95 0.51 -12.21 -13.31
C ASN A 95 0.15 -13.70 -13.21
N ASN A 96 -0.21 -14.18 -12.01
CA ASN A 96 -0.63 -15.57 -11.82
C ASN A 96 -1.98 -15.86 -12.51
N MET A 97 -2.89 -14.89 -12.58
CA MET A 97 -4.17 -15.09 -13.25
C MET A 97 -4.05 -15.22 -14.78
N LYS A 98 -2.90 -14.85 -15.38
CA LYS A 98 -2.67 -15.06 -16.82
C LYS A 98 -2.74 -16.53 -17.22
N SER A 99 -2.40 -17.46 -16.33
CA SER A 99 -2.49 -18.90 -16.59
C SER A 99 -3.87 -19.49 -16.37
N ILE A 100 -4.84 -18.70 -15.89
CA ILE A 100 -6.23 -19.12 -15.65
C ILE A 100 -7.12 -18.55 -16.75
N GLU A 101 -7.79 -19.42 -17.51
CA GLU A 101 -8.71 -18.99 -18.58
C GLU A 101 -9.93 -18.27 -18.02
N THR A 102 -10.67 -18.91 -17.11
CA THR A 102 -11.87 -18.36 -16.47
C THR A 102 -11.92 -18.74 -14.99
N CYS A 103 -12.33 -17.78 -14.16
CA CYS A 103 -12.58 -17.98 -12.75
C CYS A 103 -13.69 -17.04 -12.28
N ASP A 104 -14.92 -17.54 -12.25
CA ASP A 104 -16.06 -16.72 -11.82
C ASP A 104 -15.85 -16.25 -10.37
N GLY A 105 -16.12 -14.98 -10.07
CA GLY A 105 -15.95 -14.43 -8.72
C GLY A 105 -14.51 -14.08 -8.35
N ALA A 106 -13.56 -14.08 -9.29
CA ALA A 106 -12.24 -13.48 -9.11
C ALA A 106 -11.85 -12.69 -10.37
N GLU A 107 -11.65 -11.39 -10.23
CA GLU A 107 -11.21 -10.58 -11.37
C GLU A 107 -9.77 -10.89 -11.76
N LYS A 108 -9.48 -10.81 -13.06
CA LYS A 108 -8.11 -11.01 -13.56
C LYS A 108 -7.15 -9.87 -13.23
N ILE A 109 -7.71 -8.68 -13.05
CA ILE A 109 -6.95 -7.47 -12.77
C ILE A 109 -7.56 -6.87 -11.52
N LEU A 110 -6.79 -6.84 -10.44
CA LEU A 110 -7.27 -6.25 -9.18
C LEU A 110 -7.34 -4.70 -9.27
N PRO A 111 -8.13 -4.01 -8.43
CA PRO A 111 -8.08 -2.56 -8.35
C PRO A 111 -6.72 -2.07 -7.78
N SER A 112 -6.34 -0.83 -8.09
CA SER A 112 -5.11 -0.22 -7.51
C SER A 112 -5.26 -0.03 -6.01
N ALA A 113 -4.22 -0.38 -5.24
CA ALA A 113 -4.12 -0.05 -3.82
C ALA A 113 -3.55 1.35 -3.58
N ILE A 114 -2.83 1.90 -4.56
CA ILE A 114 -2.32 3.26 -4.50
C ILE A 114 -3.46 4.21 -4.87
N LYS A 115 -3.90 5.02 -3.91
CA LYS A 115 -4.67 6.24 -4.20
C LYS A 115 -3.77 7.17 -4.99
N HIS A 116 -4.30 7.76 -6.08
CA HIS A 116 -3.56 8.76 -6.84
C HIS A 116 -2.89 9.74 -5.88
N ASP A 117 -1.57 9.86 -6.02
CA ASP A 117 -0.74 10.54 -5.07
C ASP A 117 -1.26 11.98 -4.88
N LEU A 118 -1.85 12.26 -3.72
CA LEU A 118 -2.34 13.59 -3.37
C LEU A 118 -1.22 14.62 -3.50
N HIS A 119 0.04 14.22 -3.29
CA HIS A 119 1.19 15.09 -3.56
C HIS A 119 1.27 15.44 -5.03
N VAL A 120 1.15 14.48 -5.95
CA VAL A 120 1.18 14.75 -7.39
C VAL A 120 0.03 15.69 -7.80
N ILE A 121 -1.17 15.47 -7.25
CA ILE A 121 -2.35 16.30 -7.53
C ILE A 121 -2.16 17.74 -7.04
N VAL A 122 -1.47 17.97 -5.92
CA VAL A 122 -1.24 19.31 -5.33
C VAL A 122 0.01 19.99 -5.90
N ILE A 123 1.07 19.23 -6.18
CA ILE A 123 2.37 19.77 -6.63
C ILE A 123 2.29 20.26 -8.08
N ILE A 124 1.60 19.53 -8.96
CA ILE A 124 1.44 19.91 -10.37
C ILE A 124 0.87 21.33 -10.54
N PRO A 125 -0.28 21.69 -9.94
CA PRO A 125 -0.82 23.04 -10.08
C PRO A 125 0.08 24.11 -9.44
N MET A 126 0.77 23.82 -8.33
CA MET A 126 1.74 24.78 -7.74
C MET A 126 2.90 25.08 -8.69
N ILE A 127 3.47 24.07 -9.34
CA ILE A 127 4.57 24.24 -10.30
C ILE A 127 4.09 25.09 -11.49
N ILE A 128 2.91 24.77 -12.03
CA ILE A 128 2.32 25.51 -13.16
C ILE A 128 2.12 26.99 -12.80
N LEU A 129 1.52 27.29 -11.65
CA LEU A 129 1.32 28.67 -11.17
C LEU A 129 2.64 29.42 -10.99
N THR A 130 3.67 28.75 -10.48
CA THR A 130 5.00 29.32 -10.28
C THR A 130 5.66 29.67 -11.61
N ILE A 131 5.60 28.76 -12.59
CA ILE A 131 6.14 28.99 -13.94
C ILE A 131 5.41 30.15 -14.63
N LEU A 132 4.08 30.17 -14.57
CA LEU A 132 3.26 31.26 -15.13
C LEU A 132 3.61 32.61 -14.51
N SER A 133 3.73 32.67 -13.18
CA SER A 133 4.10 33.89 -12.46
C SER A 133 5.48 34.39 -12.87
N PHE A 134 6.45 33.48 -13.01
CA PHE A 134 7.80 33.80 -13.46
C PHE A 134 7.84 34.33 -14.89
N LEU A 135 7.11 33.69 -15.82
CA LEU A 135 7.01 34.14 -17.21
C LEU A 135 6.41 35.54 -17.30
N VAL A 136 5.33 35.82 -16.57
CA VAL A 136 4.71 37.16 -16.52
C VAL A 136 5.69 38.20 -15.98
N PHE A 137 6.43 37.86 -14.92
CA PHE A 137 7.43 38.75 -14.34
C PHE A 137 8.55 39.11 -15.33
N VAL A 138 9.08 38.10 -16.05
CA VAL A 138 10.12 38.30 -17.07
C VAL A 138 9.59 39.16 -18.22
N LEU A 139 8.40 38.86 -18.75
CA LEU A 139 7.77 39.63 -19.83
C LEU A 139 7.51 41.08 -19.43
N TYR A 140 7.05 41.31 -18.19
CA TYR A 140 6.83 42.66 -17.67
C TYR A 140 8.13 43.47 -17.59
N LYS A 141 9.22 42.85 -17.11
CA LYS A 141 10.55 43.47 -17.10
C LYS A 141 11.00 43.83 -18.51
N VAL A 142 10.92 42.91 -19.48
CA VAL A 142 11.34 43.19 -20.87
C VAL A 142 10.56 44.35 -21.48
N LYS A 143 9.27 44.49 -21.18
CA LYS A 143 8.41 45.56 -21.70
C LYS A 143 8.64 46.94 -21.04
N LEU A 144 9.21 46.98 -19.83
CA LEU A 144 9.47 48.23 -19.11
C LEU A 144 10.84 48.84 -19.44
N PHE A 145 11.77 48.03 -19.98
CA PHE A 145 13.16 48.41 -20.26
C PHE A 145 13.52 48.33 -21.76
N GLY A 146 12.55 48.02 -22.63
CA GLY A 146 12.70 47.94 -24.09
C GLY A 146 11.90 48.99 -24.83
#